data_AF-A0A380L6G5-F1
#
_entry.id   AF-A0A380L6G5-F1
#
_cell.length_a   1.000
_cell.length_b   1.000
_cell.length_c   1.000
_cell.angle_alpha   90.00
_cell.angle_beta   90.00
_cell.angle_gamma   90.00
#
_symmetry.space_group_name_H-M   'P 1'
#
loop_
_entity.id
_entity.type
_entity.pdbx_description
1 polymer ?
#
loop_
_entity_poly.entity_id
_entity_poly.type
_entity_poly.pdbx_seq_one_letter_code
_entity_poly.pdbx_strand_id
1 'polypeptide(L)'
;MKSQLKYIAVLEKQKREAWHAYILPFRVPYIPHSQLLELWRHRAVRINKVDVDSKENPSRYVTKYFEKGIRQELLENFSKQAYLSSRNLKKPDEDKFYTYETFDYNSSTVLYKTEYTTRFIKTASISIIM
;
A
#
# COMPACT_ATOMS: atom_id res chain seq x y z
N MET A 1 8.22 7.15 -24.17
CA MET A 1 7.33 8.03 -23.39
C MET A 1 7.22 7.46 -21.97
N LYS A 2 7.54 8.23 -20.92
CA LYS A 2 7.27 7.80 -19.53
C LYS A 2 5.79 8.04 -19.23
N SER A 3 5.09 7.04 -18.70
CA SER A 3 3.71 7.18 -18.25
C SER A 3 3.62 8.29 -17.20
N GLN A 4 2.66 9.20 -17.36
CA GLN A 4 2.38 10.30 -16.43
C GLN A 4 1.56 9.82 -15.21
N LEU A 5 0.84 8.70 -15.37
CA LEU A 5 -0.05 8.17 -14.35
C LEU A 5 0.74 7.68 -13.13
N LYS A 6 0.45 8.24 -11.97
CA LYS A 6 0.99 7.83 -10.69
C LYS A 6 0.02 6.87 -10.02
N TYR A 7 0.48 5.68 -9.64
CA TYR A 7 -0.36 4.69 -8.98
C TYR A 7 0.44 3.68 -8.16
N ILE A 8 -0.25 3.03 -7.22
CA ILE A 8 0.14 1.73 -6.65
C ILE A 8 -1.01 0.76 -6.92
N ALA A 9 -0.70 -0.49 -7.25
CA ALA A 9 -1.70 -1.52 -7.45
C ALA A 9 -1.27 -2.87 -6.87
N VAL A 10 -2.25 -3.68 -6.49
CA VAL A 10 -2.07 -5.05 -6.01
C VAL A 10 -3.06 -5.96 -6.74
N LEU A 11 -2.59 -7.13 -7.14
CA LEU A 11 -3.43 -8.19 -7.69
C LEU A 11 -3.74 -9.20 -6.59
N GLU A 12 -5.00 -9.60 -6.50
CA GLU A 12 -5.49 -10.64 -5.60
C GLU A 12 -6.21 -11.69 -6.44
N LYS A 13 -5.85 -12.97 -6.28
CA LYS A 13 -6.56 -14.07 -6.89
C LYS A 13 -7.70 -14.49 -5.97
N GLN A 14 -8.93 -14.33 -6.45
CA GLN A 14 -10.13 -14.72 -5.71
C GLN A 14 -10.30 -16.24 -5.69
N LYS A 15 -11.03 -16.77 -4.70
CA LYS A 15 -11.37 -18.21 -4.57
C LYS A 15 -12.06 -18.83 -5.81
N ARG A 16 -12.66 -17.99 -6.66
CA ARG A 16 -13.31 -18.38 -7.92
C ARG A 16 -12.37 -18.31 -9.13
N GLU A 17 -11.07 -18.31 -8.90
CA GLU A 17 -10.01 -18.20 -9.92
C GLU A 17 -10.07 -16.91 -10.77
N ALA A 18 -10.79 -15.89 -10.32
CA ALA A 18 -10.84 -14.58 -10.96
C ALA A 18 -9.82 -13.62 -10.32
N TRP A 19 -9.19 -12.78 -11.13
CA TRP A 19 -8.31 -11.73 -10.65
C TRP A 19 -9.08 -10.50 -10.20
N HIS A 20 -8.70 -9.97 -9.04
CA HIS A 20 -9.16 -8.69 -8.51
C HIS A 20 -7.97 -7.73 -8.45
N ALA A 21 -8.13 -6.55 -9.03
CA ALA A 21 -7.11 -5.51 -8.98
C ALA A 21 -7.54 -4.40 -8.02
N TYR A 22 -6.74 -4.13 -7.00
CA TYR A 22 -6.86 -2.91 -6.21
C TYR A 22 -5.88 -1.89 -6.78
N ILE A 23 -6.39 -0.73 -7.19
CA ILE A 23 -5.58 0.33 -7.81
C ILE A 23 -5.83 1.62 -7.05
N LEU A 24 -4.77 2.25 -6.58
CA LEU A 24 -4.77 3.58 -5.99
C LEU A 24 -4.07 4.57 -6.93
N PRO A 25 -4.82 5.29 -7.78
CA PRO A 25 -4.27 6.36 -8.61
C PRO A 25 -4.09 7.65 -7.79
N PHE A 26 -3.03 8.40 -8.10
CA PHE A 26 -2.75 9.70 -7.48
C PHE A 26 -2.94 10.84 -8.46
N ARG A 27 -3.57 11.92 -8.00
CA ARG A 27 -3.82 13.15 -8.78
C ARG A 27 -4.55 12.89 -10.11
N VAL A 28 -5.48 11.94 -10.11
CA VAL A 28 -6.34 11.63 -11.25
C VAL A 28 -7.71 12.25 -10.99
N PRO A 29 -8.30 12.99 -11.95
CA PRO A 29 -9.66 13.49 -11.81
C PRO A 29 -10.66 12.34 -11.67
N TYR A 30 -11.85 12.61 -11.14
CA TYR A 30 -12.90 11.60 -11.11
C TYR A 30 -13.20 11.11 -12.52
N ILE A 31 -13.15 9.80 -12.73
CA ILE A 31 -13.55 9.16 -13.98
C ILE A 31 -14.92 8.51 -13.74
N PRO A 32 -15.95 8.82 -14.56
CA PRO A 32 -17.26 8.20 -14.44
C PRO A 32 -17.19 6.67 -14.42
N HIS A 33 -18.03 6.05 -13.60
CA HIS A 33 -18.09 4.60 -13.47
C HIS A 33 -18.33 3.89 -14.81
N SER A 34 -19.20 4.43 -15.67
CA SER A 34 -19.47 3.87 -17.00
C SER A 34 -18.22 3.81 -17.88
N GLN A 35 -17.46 4.91 -17.92
CA GLN A 35 -16.20 4.98 -18.68
C GLN A 35 -15.16 4.02 -18.10
N LEU A 36 -15.02 3.93 -16.78
CA LEU A 36 -14.09 2.98 -16.17
C LEU A 36 -14.49 1.52 -16.42
N LEU A 37 -15.79 1.21 -16.41
CA LEU A 37 -16.28 -0.13 -16.70
C LEU A 37 -16.02 -0.51 -18.17
N GLU A 38 -16.23 0.44 -19.09
CA GLU A 38 -15.91 0.28 -20.51
C GLU A 38 -14.41 0.04 -20.73
N LEU A 39 -13.55 0.85 -20.10
CA LEU A 39 -12.10 0.69 -20.15
C LEU A 39 -11.63 -0.63 -19.53
N TRP A 40 -12.25 -1.07 -18.44
CA TRP A 40 -11.90 -2.31 -17.74
C TRP A 40 -12.30 -3.55 -18.53
N ARG A 41 -13.38 -3.49 -19.34
CA ARG A 41 -13.87 -4.59 -20.19
C ARG A 41 -14.22 -5.88 -19.44
N HIS A 42 -14.40 -5.81 -18.12
CA HIS A 42 -14.79 -6.93 -17.27
C HIS A 42 -16.01 -6.57 -16.41
N ARG A 43 -16.50 -7.55 -15.64
CA ARG A 43 -17.83 -7.54 -15.02
C ARG A 43 -18.12 -6.38 -14.04
N ALA A 44 -17.12 -5.86 -13.33
CA ALA A 44 -17.38 -4.88 -12.28
C ALA A 44 -16.17 -3.98 -12.01
N VAL A 45 -16.44 -2.73 -11.69
CA VAL A 45 -15.51 -1.75 -11.13
C VAL A 45 -16.18 -1.15 -9.89
N ARG A 46 -15.39 -0.87 -8.84
CA ARG A 46 -15.86 -0.10 -7.68
C ARG A 46 -14.94 1.07 -7.46
N ILE A 47 -15.51 2.26 -7.34
CA ILE A 47 -14.79 3.51 -7.10
C ILE A 47 -15.13 3.96 -5.69
N ASN A 48 -14.11 4.18 -4.86
CA ASN A 48 -14.27 4.78 -3.55
C ASN A 48 -13.38 6.02 -3.48
N LYS A 49 -13.89 7.13 -2.95
CA LYS A 49 -13.07 8.32 -2.67
C LYS A 49 -12.21 8.03 -1.44
N VAL A 50 -10.91 8.26 -1.56
CA VAL A 50 -9.99 8.27 -0.43
C VAL A 50 -9.84 9.73 0.02
N ASP A 51 -10.32 10.04 1.22
CA ASP A 51 -10.27 11.39 1.78
C ASP A 51 -9.16 11.49 2.83
N VAL A 52 -7.98 11.93 2.40
CA VAL A 52 -6.75 11.88 3.20
C VAL A 52 -6.82 12.77 4.45
N ASP A 53 -7.68 13.79 4.42
CA ASP A 53 -7.86 14.78 5.49
C ASP A 53 -9.03 14.42 6.43
N SER A 54 -9.71 13.30 6.17
CA SER A 54 -10.83 12.88 7.03
C SER A 54 -10.33 12.28 8.35
N LYS A 55 -11.05 12.55 9.45
CA LYS A 55 -10.73 12.02 10.79
C LYS A 55 -10.73 10.48 10.83
N GLU A 56 -11.44 9.85 9.92
CA GLU A 56 -11.48 8.41 9.74
C GLU A 56 -10.31 7.98 8.87
N ASN A 57 -9.25 7.45 9.47
CA ASN A 57 -8.00 7.10 8.79
C ASN A 57 -8.20 6.17 7.57
N PRO A 58 -8.34 6.70 6.34
CA PRO A 58 -8.73 5.90 5.17
C PRO A 58 -7.55 5.11 4.64
N SER A 59 -6.32 5.48 5.04
CA SER A 59 -5.11 4.72 4.77
C SER A 59 -5.23 3.29 5.33
N ARG A 60 -5.86 3.11 6.50
CA ARG A 60 -6.07 1.78 7.10
C ARG A 60 -6.97 0.90 6.24
N TYR A 61 -8.01 1.49 5.66
CA TYR A 61 -8.90 0.78 4.74
C TYR A 61 -8.14 0.35 3.49
N VAL A 62 -7.40 1.26 2.86
CA VAL A 62 -6.58 0.95 1.66
C VAL A 62 -5.56 -0.14 1.96
N THR A 63 -4.80 0.00 3.05
CA THR A 63 -3.77 -0.96 3.46
C THR A 63 -4.34 -2.35 3.65
N LYS A 64 -5.54 -2.49 4.23
CA LYS A 64 -6.20 -3.80 4.40
C LYS A 64 -6.41 -4.54 3.08
N TYR A 65 -6.82 -3.86 2.01
CA TYR A 65 -7.02 -4.51 0.70
C TYR A 65 -5.70 -4.87 0.04
N PHE A 66 -4.69 -4.03 0.20
CA PHE A 66 -3.37 -4.25 -0.36
C PHE A 66 -2.68 -5.41 0.36
N GLU A 67 -2.78 -5.47 1.69
CA GLU A 67 -2.19 -6.51 2.52
C GLU A 67 -2.63 -7.90 2.07
N LYS A 68 -3.90 -8.08 1.71
CA LYS A 68 -4.42 -9.39 1.30
C LYS A 68 -3.73 -9.91 0.03
N GLY A 69 -3.66 -9.11 -1.02
CA GLY A 69 -3.00 -9.51 -2.27
C GLY A 69 -1.48 -9.58 -2.13
N ILE A 70 -0.86 -8.67 -1.37
CA ILE A 70 0.58 -8.72 -1.04
C ILE A 70 0.93 -10.01 -0.31
N ARG A 71 0.14 -10.38 0.71
CA ARG A 71 0.34 -11.60 1.49
C ARG A 71 0.19 -12.83 0.62
N GLN A 72 -0.81 -12.86 -0.25
CA GLN A 72 -0.98 -13.93 -1.22
C GLN A 72 0.26 -14.08 -2.11
N GLU A 73 0.73 -12.98 -2.70
CA GLU A 73 1.87 -12.98 -3.61
C GLU A 73 3.19 -13.38 -2.92
N LEU A 74 3.38 -12.98 -1.66
CA LEU A 74 4.54 -13.33 -0.86
C LEU A 74 4.53 -14.79 -0.40
N LEU A 75 3.36 -15.32 0.02
CA LEU A 75 3.25 -16.67 0.60
C LEU A 75 3.06 -17.77 -0.46
N GLU A 76 2.27 -17.50 -1.49
CA GLU A 76 1.90 -18.51 -2.50
C GLU A 76 2.91 -18.52 -3.66
N ASN A 77 3.36 -17.34 -4.10
CA ASN A 77 4.19 -17.20 -5.29
C ASN A 77 5.66 -16.92 -4.98
N PHE A 78 6.03 -16.73 -3.69
CA PHE A 78 7.38 -16.36 -3.24
C PHE A 78 8.00 -15.22 -4.05
N SER A 79 7.15 -14.33 -4.55
CA SER A 79 7.52 -13.31 -5.50
C SER A 79 8.27 -12.18 -4.80
N LYS A 80 9.30 -11.65 -5.48
CA LYS A 80 10.06 -10.49 -4.98
C LYS A 80 9.28 -9.18 -5.14
N GLN A 81 8.16 -9.18 -5.86
CA GLN A 81 7.38 -8.00 -6.16
C GLN A 81 5.92 -8.18 -5.77
N ALA A 82 5.60 -7.87 -4.52
CA ALA A 82 4.26 -8.05 -3.98
C ALA A 82 3.23 -6.99 -4.45
N TYR A 83 3.69 -5.91 -5.07
CA TYR A 83 2.83 -4.84 -5.58
C TYR A 83 3.44 -4.16 -6.82
N LEU A 84 2.57 -3.52 -7.59
CA LEU A 84 2.93 -2.72 -8.76
C LEU A 84 2.92 -1.24 -8.39
N SER A 85 3.85 -0.47 -8.94
CA SER A 85 3.86 0.98 -8.76
C SER A 85 4.37 1.70 -10.01
N SER A 86 3.86 2.90 -10.24
CA SER A 86 4.36 3.79 -11.29
C SER A 86 5.81 4.22 -11.02
N ARG A 87 6.64 4.27 -12.07
CA ARG A 87 8.08 4.60 -11.96
C ARG A 87 8.38 6.04 -11.48
N ASN A 88 7.43 6.95 -11.53
CA ASN A 88 7.56 8.38 -11.21
C ASN A 88 6.88 8.76 -9.88
N LEU A 89 6.63 7.78 -9.01
CA LEU A 89 6.08 8.03 -7.69
C LEU A 89 7.16 8.64 -6.77
N LYS A 90 6.81 9.70 -6.03
CA LYS A 90 7.69 10.23 -4.98
C LYS A 90 7.72 9.20 -3.85
N LYS A 91 8.92 8.70 -3.53
CA LYS A 91 9.12 7.80 -2.40
C LYS A 91 9.25 8.61 -1.11
N PRO A 92 8.82 8.07 0.04
CA PRO A 92 9.16 8.66 1.32
C PRO A 92 10.67 8.61 1.55
N ASP A 93 11.19 9.57 2.29
CA ASP A 93 12.54 9.50 2.82
C ASP A 93 12.53 8.49 3.98
N GLU A 94 13.46 7.53 3.96
CA GLU A 94 13.53 6.43 4.92
C GLU A 94 14.88 6.47 5.66
N ASP A 95 14.83 6.74 6.96
CA ASP A 95 15.99 6.61 7.84
C ASP A 95 15.94 5.28 8.60
N LYS A 96 17.03 4.52 8.54
CA LYS A 96 17.17 3.19 9.18
C LYS A 96 18.33 3.21 10.15
N PHE A 97 18.05 2.92 11.41
CA PHE A 97 19.04 2.91 12.48
C PHE A 97 19.02 1.56 13.20
N TYR A 98 20.20 1.04 13.52
CA TYR A 98 20.36 -0.08 14.44
C TYR A 98 20.83 0.49 15.77
N THR A 99 20.05 0.28 16.82
CA THR A 99 20.40 0.74 18.16
C THR A 99 20.02 -0.32 19.19
N TYR A 100 20.81 -0.40 20.26
CA TYR A 100 20.49 -1.16 21.46
C TYR A 100 19.75 -0.30 22.50
N GLU A 101 19.70 1.01 22.28
CA GLU A 101 19.07 1.99 23.16
C GLU A 101 17.64 2.32 22.69
N THR A 102 16.78 2.71 23.62
CA THR A 102 15.43 3.16 23.27
C THR A 102 15.49 4.52 22.59
N PHE A 103 14.85 4.65 21.43
CA PHE A 103 14.65 5.95 20.80
C PHE A 103 13.73 6.83 21.64
N ASP A 104 14.20 8.04 21.95
CA ASP A 104 13.34 9.10 22.46
C ASP A 104 12.68 9.83 21.28
N TYR A 105 11.35 9.76 21.22
CA TYR A 105 10.54 10.41 20.19
C TYR A 105 9.84 11.67 20.72
N ASN A 106 10.17 12.18 21.90
CA ASN A 106 9.49 13.31 22.53
C ASN A 106 9.41 14.57 21.63
N SER A 107 10.35 14.75 20.71
CA SER A 107 10.37 15.86 19.75
C SER A 107 9.56 15.61 18.46
N SER A 108 9.00 14.41 18.26
CA SER A 108 8.48 13.96 16.98
C SER A 108 7.10 13.32 17.10
N THR A 109 6.27 13.46 16.05
CA THR A 109 4.95 12.79 16.03
C THR A 109 5.11 11.38 15.48
N VAL A 110 5.00 10.37 16.36
CA VAL A 110 5.01 8.97 15.94
C VAL A 110 3.63 8.58 15.41
N LEU A 111 3.54 8.34 14.10
CA LEU A 111 2.30 7.94 13.45
C LEU A 111 2.03 6.44 13.57
N TYR A 112 3.09 5.64 13.61
CA TYR A 112 3.00 4.19 13.69
C TYR A 112 4.25 3.60 14.32
N LYS A 113 4.07 2.62 15.22
CA LYS A 113 5.16 1.84 15.83
C LYS A 113 4.74 0.37 15.89
N THR A 114 5.65 -0.52 15.50
CA THR A 114 5.45 -1.97 15.63
C THR A 114 6.74 -2.66 16.09
N GLU A 115 6.58 -3.73 16.84
CA GLU A 115 7.66 -4.60 17.29
C GLU A 115 7.57 -5.95 16.58
N TYR A 116 8.72 -6.54 16.25
CA TYR A 116 8.78 -7.85 15.61
C TYR A 116 10.04 -8.61 16.04
N THR A 117 9.93 -9.94 16.10
CA THR A 117 11.07 -10.81 16.39
C THR A 117 11.75 -11.21 15.09
N THR A 118 13.08 -11.03 15.01
CA THR A 118 13.85 -11.50 13.86
C THR A 118 14.56 -12.81 14.18
N ARG A 119 14.97 -13.56 13.15
CA ARG A 119 15.72 -14.81 13.35
C ARG A 119 17.09 -14.60 14.01
N PHE A 120 17.67 -13.39 13.91
CA PHE A 120 19.02 -13.08 14.38
C PHE A 120 19.04 -12.17 15.63
N ILE A 121 17.97 -11.42 15.90
CA ILE A 121 17.82 -10.50 17.05
C ILE A 121 16.48 -10.79 17.72
N LYS A 122 16.50 -11.03 19.05
CA LYS A 122 15.33 -11.42 19.86
C LYS A 122 14.16 -10.43 19.78
N THR A 123 14.41 -9.14 19.53
CA THR A 123 13.35 -8.12 19.33
C THR A 123 13.89 -6.94 18.51
N ALA A 124 13.15 -6.51 17.50
CA ALA A 124 13.42 -5.32 16.70
C ALA A 124 12.17 -4.43 16.66
N SER A 125 12.37 -3.12 16.53
CA SER A 125 11.29 -2.12 16.45
C SER A 125 11.40 -1.34 15.15
N ILE A 126 10.27 -1.13 14.47
CA ILE A 126 10.14 -0.17 13.36
C ILE A 126 9.17 0.92 13.79
N SER A 127 9.59 2.17 13.61
CA SER A 127 8.78 3.37 13.83
C SER A 127 8.70 4.16 12.52
N ILE A 128 7.51 4.63 12.19
CA ILE A 128 7.29 5.59 11.10
C ILE A 128 6.97 6.94 11.75
N ILE A 129 7.78 7.93 11.43
CA ILE A 129 7.77 9.27 12.03
C ILE A 129 7.52 10.27 10.89
N MET A 130 6.72 11.31 11.15
CA MET A 130 6.53 12.46 10.25
C MET A 130 7.00 13.75 10.89
#